data_AF-A0A4V0YPW1-F1
#
_entry.id   AF-A0A4V0YPW1-F1
#
_cell.length_a   1.000
_cell.length_b   1.000
_cell.length_c   1.000
_cell.angle_alpha   90.00
_cell.angle_beta   90.00
_cell.angle_gamma   90.00
#
_symmetry.space_group_name_H-M   'P 1'
#
loop_
_entity.id
_entity.type
_entity.pdbx_description
1 polymer ?
#
loop_
_entity_poly.entity_id
_entity_poly.type
_entity_poly.pdbx_seq_one_letter_code
_entity_poly.pdbx_strand_id
1 'polypeptide(L)'
;MPEPVSTKLKTLGQRVGTVSSRFASQAHDGKERDRQRQQTSEWRAWYKTARWQKLRRKVLKRDFYTCQRTGVLLIGKHPAPNSPVVDHKKAHRGNPELFWDEKNLHAVSKAYHDSTKQAEEAKDIKGVWY
;
A
#
# COMPACT_ATOMS: atom_id res chain seq x y z
N MET A 1 53.37 56.53 2.89
CA MET A 1 53.49 55.35 2.00
C MET A 1 52.09 54.97 1.55
N PRO A 2 51.79 54.97 0.25
CA PRO A 2 50.46 54.61 -0.24
C PRO A 2 50.37 53.10 -0.52
N GLU A 3 49.43 52.43 0.11
CA GLU A 3 49.01 51.06 -0.21
C GLU A 3 47.70 51.13 -1.03
N PRO A 4 47.62 50.52 -2.22
CA PRO A 4 46.34 50.30 -2.88
C PRO A 4 46.16 48.83 -3.26
N VAL A 5 45.09 48.17 -2.80
CA VAL A 5 44.43 47.16 -3.64
C VAL A 5 42.91 47.17 -3.41
N SER A 6 42.20 47.68 -4.41
CA SER A 6 40.76 47.51 -4.58
C SER A 6 40.49 46.11 -5.16
N THR A 7 39.75 45.26 -4.45
CA THR A 7 39.21 44.01 -5.01
C THR A 7 37.73 44.20 -5.32
N LYS A 8 37.42 44.37 -6.62
CA LYS A 8 36.05 44.37 -7.15
C LYS A 8 35.49 42.95 -7.15
N LEU A 9 34.46 42.69 -6.36
CA LEU A 9 33.64 41.48 -6.49
C LEU A 9 32.74 41.60 -7.73
N LYS A 10 33.00 40.77 -8.75
CA LYS A 10 32.11 40.58 -9.90
C LYS A 10 31.03 39.57 -9.53
N THR A 11 29.79 40.01 -9.45
CA THR A 11 28.61 39.15 -9.47
C THR A 11 28.41 38.63 -10.89
N LEU A 12 28.66 37.33 -11.11
CA LEU A 12 28.43 36.68 -12.40
C LEU A 12 27.05 36.00 -12.38
N GLY A 13 26.24 36.36 -13.37
CA GLY A 13 24.80 36.16 -13.41
C GLY A 13 24.30 34.71 -13.39
N GLN A 14 23.10 34.57 -12.85
CA GLN A 14 22.27 33.38 -12.94
C GLN A 14 21.99 33.05 -14.41
N ARG A 15 22.57 31.95 -14.89
CA ARG A 15 22.10 31.26 -16.08
C ARG A 15 21.38 30.00 -15.62
N VAL A 16 20.09 30.14 -15.33
CA VAL A 16 19.21 28.98 -15.19
C VAL A 16 19.06 28.39 -16.59
N GLY A 17 19.88 27.38 -16.89
CA GLY A 17 19.65 26.55 -18.06
C GLY A 17 18.28 25.90 -17.92
N THR A 18 17.48 25.93 -18.98
CA THR A 18 16.19 25.26 -19.06
C THR A 18 16.40 23.79 -18.70
N VAL A 19 16.04 23.42 -17.47
CA VAL A 19 15.96 22.02 -17.07
C VAL A 19 14.81 21.47 -17.89
N SER A 20 15.12 20.83 -19.02
CA SER A 20 14.13 20.07 -19.75
C SER A 20 13.51 19.11 -18.74
N SER A 21 12.23 19.36 -18.45
CA SER A 21 11.41 18.55 -17.59
C SER A 21 11.58 17.09 -18.02
N ARG A 22 12.37 16.33 -17.25
CA ARG A 22 12.37 14.87 -17.33
C ARG A 22 11.13 14.28 -16.64
N PHE A 23 10.09 15.08 -16.45
CA PHE A 23 8.71 14.61 -16.29
C PHE A 23 8.02 14.62 -17.65
N ALA A 24 8.58 13.86 -18.58
CA ALA A 24 7.89 13.47 -19.78
C ALA A 24 7.92 11.94 -19.83
N SER A 25 6.73 11.36 -19.60
CA SER A 25 6.33 10.05 -20.08
C SER A 25 6.75 8.80 -19.27
N GLN A 26 6.28 8.68 -18.02
CA GLN A 26 6.24 7.37 -17.32
C GLN A 26 4.83 6.74 -17.35
N ALA A 27 4.10 6.94 -18.46
CA ALA A 27 2.74 6.42 -18.64
C ALA A 27 2.69 4.99 -19.21
N HIS A 28 3.81 4.42 -19.67
CA HIS A 28 3.88 3.03 -20.16
C HIS A 28 4.30 2.00 -19.10
N ASP A 29 4.68 2.45 -17.90
CA ASP A 29 5.39 1.65 -16.89
C ASP A 29 4.44 1.00 -15.85
N GLY A 30 3.14 1.27 -15.90
CA GLY A 30 2.18 0.70 -14.93
C GLY A 30 2.00 -0.81 -15.08
N LYS A 31 1.76 -1.27 -16.32
CA LYS A 31 1.51 -2.70 -16.60
C LYS A 31 2.75 -3.57 -16.39
N GLU A 32 3.94 -3.07 -16.73
CA GLU A 32 5.19 -3.79 -16.55
C GLU A 32 5.56 -3.89 -15.06
N ARG A 33 5.43 -2.79 -14.30
CA ARG A 33 5.58 -2.82 -12.83
C ARG A 33 4.58 -3.76 -12.18
N ASP A 34 3.31 -3.74 -12.57
CA ASP A 34 2.31 -4.68 -12.04
C ASP A 34 2.63 -6.14 -12.40
N ARG A 35 3.16 -6.42 -13.60
CA ARG A 35 3.58 -7.76 -14.04
C ARG A 35 4.81 -8.25 -13.28
N GLN A 36 5.82 -7.40 -13.10
CA GLN A 36 7.00 -7.70 -12.27
C GLN A 36 6.60 -7.89 -10.81
N ARG A 37 5.69 -7.06 -10.28
CA ARG A 37 5.17 -7.21 -8.91
C ARG A 37 4.31 -8.47 -8.76
N GLN A 38 3.66 -8.94 -9.82
CA GLN A 38 2.97 -10.24 -9.86
C GLN A 38 3.96 -11.40 -9.89
N GLN A 39 5.11 -11.26 -10.56
CA GLN A 39 6.19 -12.26 -10.56
C GLN A 39 6.92 -12.35 -9.21
N THR A 40 7.02 -11.27 -8.43
CA THR A 40 7.82 -11.24 -7.17
C THR A 40 7.11 -11.80 -5.94
N SER A 41 5.88 -12.32 -6.04
CA SER A 41 5.14 -12.81 -4.87
C SER A 41 4.14 -13.91 -5.25
N GLU A 42 4.59 -15.16 -5.23
CA GLU A 42 3.79 -16.35 -5.58
C GLU A 42 2.44 -16.41 -4.84
N TRP A 43 2.41 -15.92 -3.60
CA TRP A 43 1.23 -15.88 -2.75
C TRP A 43 0.08 -15.01 -3.28
N ARG A 44 0.33 -14.10 -4.23
CA ARG A 44 -0.75 -13.32 -4.86
C ARG A 44 -1.74 -14.20 -5.64
N ALA A 45 -1.27 -15.33 -6.16
CA ALA A 45 -2.13 -16.31 -6.81
C ALA A 45 -3.17 -16.89 -5.84
N TRP A 46 -2.86 -16.97 -4.54
CA TRP A 46 -3.76 -17.55 -3.54
C TRP A 46 -5.09 -16.78 -3.43
N TYR A 47 -5.07 -15.45 -3.58
CA TYR A 47 -6.30 -14.63 -3.59
C TYR A 47 -7.26 -14.95 -4.74
N LYS A 48 -6.79 -15.59 -5.81
CA LYS A 48 -7.63 -15.98 -6.96
C LYS A 48 -8.22 -17.38 -6.82
N THR A 49 -7.77 -18.16 -5.84
CA THR A 49 -8.18 -19.56 -5.67
C THR A 49 -9.60 -19.71 -5.13
N ALA A 50 -10.26 -20.82 -5.47
CA ALA A 50 -11.56 -21.18 -4.87
C ALA A 50 -11.46 -21.37 -3.35
N ARG A 51 -10.31 -21.84 -2.84
CA ARG A 51 -10.04 -21.97 -1.40
C ARG A 51 -10.16 -20.62 -0.70
N TRP A 52 -9.54 -19.57 -1.27
CA TRP A 52 -9.66 -18.21 -0.73
C TRP A 52 -11.09 -17.69 -0.79
N GLN A 53 -11.80 -17.88 -1.90
CA GLN A 53 -13.19 -17.43 -2.02
C GLN A 53 -14.10 -18.09 -0.97
N LYS A 54 -13.90 -19.38 -0.68
CA LYS A 54 -14.61 -20.10 0.37
C LYS A 54 -14.26 -19.57 1.76
N LEU A 55 -12.96 -19.38 2.05
CA LEU A 55 -12.48 -18.85 3.33
C LEU A 55 -13.00 -17.43 3.59
N ARG A 56 -12.90 -16.54 2.58
CA ARG A 56 -13.44 -15.18 2.62
C ARG A 56 -14.91 -15.16 2.99
N ARG A 57 -15.73 -16.00 2.35
CA ARG A 57 -17.17 -16.11 2.66
C ARG A 57 -17.42 -16.64 4.07
N LYS A 58 -16.60 -17.58 4.54
CA LYS A 58 -16.70 -18.11 5.91
C LYS A 58 -16.45 -17.00 6.95
N VAL A 59 -15.38 -16.22 6.77
CA VAL A 59 -15.03 -15.10 7.66
C VAL A 59 -16.13 -14.03 7.66
N LEU A 60 -16.63 -13.62 6.50
CA LEU A 60 -17.72 -12.64 6.42
C LEU A 60 -18.99 -13.11 7.14
N LYS A 61 -19.32 -14.41 7.04
CA LYS A 61 -20.47 -15.00 7.75
C LYS A 61 -20.24 -15.06 9.26
N ARG A 62 -19.05 -15.50 9.69
CA ARG A 62 -18.64 -15.56 11.10
C ARG A 62 -18.78 -14.19 11.76
N ASP A 63 -18.37 -13.15 11.04
CA ASP A 63 -18.37 -11.77 11.51
C ASP A 63 -19.71 -11.05 11.24
N PHE A 64 -20.77 -11.79 10.88
CA PHE A 64 -22.12 -11.28 10.60
C PHE A 64 -22.14 -10.09 9.63
N TYR A 65 -21.26 -10.08 8.63
CA TYR A 65 -21.09 -8.94 7.71
C TYR A 65 -20.95 -7.61 8.46
N THR A 66 -20.26 -7.60 9.59
CA THR A 66 -20.03 -6.41 10.42
C THR A 66 -18.53 -6.18 10.55
N CYS A 67 -18.10 -4.94 10.34
CA CYS A 67 -16.70 -4.55 10.50
C CYS A 67 -16.25 -4.81 11.94
N GLN A 68 -15.28 -5.69 12.13
CA GLN A 68 -14.77 -6.08 13.46
C GLN A 68 -14.04 -4.94 14.19
N ARG A 69 -13.66 -3.88 13.47
CA ARG A 69 -12.95 -2.73 14.05
C ARG A 69 -13.85 -1.52 14.31
N THR A 70 -14.94 -1.35 13.56
CA THR A 70 -15.78 -0.15 13.63
C THR A 70 -17.27 -0.42 13.86
N GLY A 71 -17.75 -1.66 13.77
CA GLY A 71 -19.16 -2.02 13.91
C GLY A 71 -20.05 -1.70 12.70
N VAL A 72 -19.52 -1.12 11.63
CA VAL A 72 -20.29 -0.78 10.42
C VAL A 72 -20.69 -2.03 9.64
N LEU A 73 -21.93 -2.07 9.14
CA LEU A 73 -22.44 -3.13 8.27
C LEU A 73 -21.73 -3.15 6.90
N LEU A 74 -21.31 -4.34 6.48
CA LEU A 74 -20.52 -4.61 5.28
C LEU A 74 -21.40 -5.01 4.08
N ILE A 75 -22.33 -4.13 3.72
CA ILE A 75 -23.36 -4.37 2.70
C ILE A 75 -23.09 -3.65 1.37
N GLY A 76 -22.06 -2.79 1.32
CA GLY A 76 -21.78 -1.99 0.15
C GLY A 76 -21.27 -2.80 -1.04
N LYS A 77 -21.67 -2.40 -2.25
CA LYS A 77 -21.03 -2.87 -3.49
C LYS A 77 -19.62 -2.25 -3.58
N HIS A 78 -18.61 -3.06 -3.87
CA HIS A 78 -17.25 -2.54 -4.06
C HIS A 78 -17.22 -1.49 -5.19
N PRO A 79 -16.53 -0.34 -5.03
CA PRO A 79 -15.63 0.05 -3.94
C PRO A 79 -16.26 0.97 -2.86
N ALA A 80 -17.54 0.85 -2.54
CA ALA A 80 -18.19 1.68 -1.53
C ALA A 80 -17.45 1.61 -0.17
N PRO A 81 -17.49 2.69 0.65
CA PRO A 81 -16.82 2.75 1.96
C PRO A 81 -17.15 1.57 2.89
N ASN A 82 -18.40 1.11 2.85
CA ASN A 82 -18.90 -0.02 3.62
C ASN A 82 -18.92 -1.34 2.83
N SER A 83 -18.13 -1.45 1.75
CA SER A 83 -17.98 -2.72 1.05
C SER A 83 -17.13 -3.71 1.86
N PRO A 84 -17.44 -5.02 1.84
CA PRO A 84 -16.77 -6.04 2.64
C PRO A 84 -15.35 -6.32 2.13
N VAL A 85 -14.38 -6.17 3.03
CA VAL A 85 -12.99 -6.61 2.85
C VAL A 85 -12.66 -7.66 3.92
N VAL A 86 -11.89 -8.68 3.56
CA VAL A 86 -11.34 -9.64 4.53
C VAL A 86 -9.83 -9.42 4.56
N ASP A 87 -9.36 -8.99 5.72
CA ASP A 87 -7.99 -8.56 5.96
C ASP A 87 -7.25 -9.53 6.87
N HIS A 88 -5.92 -9.56 6.74
CA HIS A 88 -5.03 -10.34 7.60
C HIS A 88 -4.60 -9.47 8.79
N LYS A 89 -4.95 -9.87 10.01
CA LYS A 89 -4.55 -9.19 11.26
C LYS A 89 -3.03 -9.07 11.34
N LYS A 90 -2.33 -10.20 11.19
CA LYS A 90 -0.88 -10.29 10.99
C LYS A 90 -0.59 -10.47 9.50
N ALA A 91 0.23 -9.59 8.93
CA ALA A 91 0.68 -9.70 7.55
C ALA A 91 1.40 -11.03 7.33
N HIS A 92 0.89 -11.85 6.41
CA HIS A 92 1.40 -13.20 6.23
C HIS A 92 2.73 -13.25 5.47
N ARG A 93 3.08 -12.25 4.64
CA ARG A 93 4.37 -12.13 3.91
C ARG A 93 4.82 -13.40 3.17
N GLY A 94 3.87 -14.15 2.61
CA GLY A 94 4.14 -15.42 1.94
C GLY A 94 4.15 -16.66 2.85
N ASN A 95 4.00 -16.52 4.17
CA ASN A 95 3.74 -17.65 5.06
C ASN A 95 2.32 -18.21 4.78
N PRO A 96 2.19 -19.48 4.33
CA PRO A 96 0.89 -20.08 4.06
C PRO A 96 0.03 -20.28 5.31
N GLU A 97 0.62 -20.59 6.46
CA GLU A 97 -0.12 -20.82 7.71
C GLU A 97 -0.85 -19.55 8.13
N LEU A 98 -0.14 -18.41 8.14
CA LEU A 98 -0.76 -17.11 8.41
C LEU A 98 -1.77 -16.69 7.34
N PHE A 99 -1.56 -17.09 6.08
CA PHE A 99 -2.47 -16.74 5.00
C PHE A 99 -3.82 -17.46 5.12
N TRP A 100 -3.77 -18.76 5.45
CA TRP A 100 -4.93 -19.65 5.49
C TRP A 100 -5.57 -19.75 6.88
N ASP A 101 -4.94 -19.22 7.93
CA ASP A 101 -5.50 -19.21 9.28
C ASP A 101 -6.71 -18.25 9.36
N GLU A 102 -7.87 -18.84 9.63
CA GLU A 102 -9.11 -18.11 9.82
C GLU A 102 -9.08 -17.18 11.05
N LYS A 103 -8.31 -17.51 12.09
CA LYS A 103 -8.17 -16.68 13.29
C LYS A 103 -7.34 -15.41 13.00
N ASN A 104 -6.41 -15.51 12.06
CA ASN A 104 -5.65 -14.39 11.54
C ASN A 104 -6.47 -13.50 10.58
N LEU A 105 -7.69 -13.89 10.21
CA LEU A 105 -8.56 -13.11 9.33
C LEU A 105 -9.67 -12.38 10.09
N HIS A 106 -10.04 -11.19 9.62
CA HIS A 106 -11.22 -10.45 10.08
C HIS A 106 -11.93 -9.72 8.93
N ALA A 107 -13.25 -9.56 9.09
CA ALA A 107 -14.06 -8.75 8.20
C ALA A 107 -13.96 -7.27 8.58
N VAL A 108 -13.63 -6.42 7.62
CA VAL A 108 -13.52 -4.97 7.81
C VAL A 108 -14.16 -4.20 6.64
N SER A 109 -14.49 -2.94 6.86
CA SER A 109 -14.95 -2.06 5.79
C SER A 109 -13.78 -1.59 4.94
N LYS A 110 -14.03 -1.33 3.65
CA LYS A 110 -13.01 -0.76 2.76
C LYS A 110 -12.45 0.56 3.28
N ALA A 111 -13.29 1.43 3.83
CA ALA A 111 -12.83 2.71 4.39
C ALA A 111 -11.84 2.53 5.55
N TYR A 112 -12.11 1.60 6.48
CA TYR A 112 -11.19 1.30 7.57
C TYR A 112 -9.89 0.65 7.05
N HIS A 113 -10.02 -0.31 6.13
CA HIS A 113 -8.89 -1.03 5.56
C HIS A 113 -7.91 -0.10 4.85
N ASP A 114 -8.42 0.81 4.01
CA ASP A 114 -7.57 1.67 3.19
C ASP A 114 -6.97 2.86 3.96
N SER A 115 -7.42 3.13 5.18
CA SER A 115 -6.94 4.26 6.00
C SER A 115 -6.23 3.78 7.27
N THR A 116 -6.99 3.41 8.29
CA THR A 116 -6.46 3.08 9.62
C THR A 116 -5.55 1.86 9.57
N LYS A 117 -5.95 0.78 8.89
CA LYS A 117 -5.12 -0.43 8.82
C LYS A 117 -3.81 -0.20 8.08
N GLN A 118 -3.86 0.48 6.93
CA GLN A 118 -2.63 0.86 6.21
C GLN A 118 -1.70 1.74 7.07
N ALA A 119 -2.25 2.66 7.86
CA ALA A 119 -1.46 3.49 8.77
C ALA A 119 -0.88 2.69 9.95
N GLU A 120 -1.59 1.69 10.47
CA GLU A 120 -1.09 0.75 11.49
C GLU A 120 0.11 -0.05 10.93
N GLU A 121 -0.02 -0.60 9.71
CA GLU A 121 1.05 -1.40 9.08
C GLU A 121 2.28 -0.58 8.70
N ALA A 122 2.11 0.71 8.41
CA ALA A 122 3.24 1.60 8.11
C ALA A 122 4.12 1.88 9.34
N LYS A 123 3.58 1.71 10.55
CA LYS A 123 4.32 1.88 11.82
C LYS A 123 5.13 0.65 12.21
N ASP A 124 4.79 -0.52 11.68
CA ASP A 124 5.55 -1.74 11.94
C ASP A 124 6.97 -1.61 11.37
N ILE A 125 7.97 -1.92 12.20
CA ILE A 125 9.38 -1.84 11.82
C ILE A 125 9.64 -2.84 10.70
N LYS A 126 10.00 -2.34 9.52
CA LYS A 126 10.34 -3.18 8.37
C LYS A 126 11.54 -4.07 8.70
N GLY A 127 11.30 -5.38 8.79
CA GLY A 127 12.35 -6.40 8.85
C GLY A 127 12.44 -7.19 10.15
N VAL A 128 11.65 -6.88 11.19
CA VAL A 128 11.57 -7.68 12.42
C VAL A 128 10.13 -8.15 12.61
N TRP A 129 9.88 -9.44 12.44
CA TRP A 129 8.55 -10.03 12.44
C TRP A 129 8.52 -11.20 13.45
N TYR A 130 7.60 -11.16 14.43
CA TYR A 130 7.41 -12.20 15.45
C TYR A 130 6.08 -12.94 15.25
#